data_AF-A0A819SDZ2-F1
#
_entry.id   AF-A0A819SDZ2-F1
#
_cell.length_a   1.000
_cell.length_b   1.000
_cell.length_c   1.000
_cell.angle_alpha   90.00
_cell.angle_beta   90.00
_cell.angle_gamma   90.00
#
_symmetry.space_group_name_H-M   'P 1'
#
loop_
_entity.id
_entity.type
_entity.pdbx_description
1 polymer ?
#
loop_
_entity_poly.entity_id
_entity_poly.type
_entity_poly.pdbx_seq_one_letter_code
_entity_poly.pdbx_strand_id
1 'polypeptide(L)' 'MSSKQINIFLTGATGYIGGSILTGLLQHPNVSTFKITALIRGDENRV' A
#
# COMPACT_ATOMS: atom_id res chain seq x y z
N MET A 1 -14.33 -0.44 20.15
CA MET A 1 -12.93 0.00 20.31
C MET A 1 -12.57 0.84 19.10
N SER A 2 -12.07 2.07 19.28
CA SER A 2 -11.63 2.90 18.15
C SER A 2 -10.36 2.28 17.57
N SER A 3 -10.52 1.45 16.54
CA SER A 3 -9.43 0.89 15.75
C SER A 3 -8.73 2.07 15.06
N LYS A 4 -7.53 2.43 15.52
CA LYS A 4 -6.75 3.53 14.93
C LYS A 4 -6.20 3.06 13.59
N GLN A 5 -6.95 3.37 12.53
CA GLN A 5 -6.55 3.07 11.15
C GLN A 5 -5.34 3.93 10.75
N ILE A 6 -4.34 3.30 10.13
CA ILE A 6 -3.13 3.94 9.63
C ILE A 6 -3.28 4.12 8.12
N ASN A 7 -3.30 5.38 7.68
CA ASN A 7 -3.32 5.71 6.26
C ASN A 7 -1.88 5.72 5.72
N ILE A 8 -1.60 4.91 4.72
CA ILE A 8 -0.29 4.78 4.08
C ILE A 8 -0.43 5.20 2.63
N PHE A 9 0.28 6.27 2.23
CA PHE A 9 0.44 6.64 0.84
C PHE A 9 1.80 6.16 0.34
N LEU A 10 1.80 5.15 -0.53
CA LEU A 10 3.01 4.50 -1.04
C LEU A 10 3.28 4.93 -2.48
N THR A 11 4.43 5.58 -2.70
CA THR A 11 4.93 5.84 -4.05
C THR A 11 5.92 4.76 -4.47
N GLY A 12 6.08 4.54 -5.78
CA GLY A 12 7.05 3.58 -6.29
C GLY A 12 6.73 2.12 -5.96
N ALA A 13 5.47 1.79 -5.68
CA ALA A 13 5.03 0.44 -5.32
C ALA A 13 5.35 -0.63 -6.38
N THR A 14 5.58 -0.23 -7.64
CA THR A 14 5.96 -1.12 -8.74
C THR A 14 7.47 -1.31 -8.88
N GLY A 15 8.30 -0.65 -8.07
CA GLY A 15 9.75 -0.82 -8.05
C GLY A 15 10.18 -2.02 -7.22
N TYR A 16 11.43 -2.46 -7.34
CA TYR A 16 11.96 -3.63 -6.60
C TYR A 16 11.77 -3.51 -5.08
N ILE A 17 12.19 -2.36 -4.51
CA ILE A 17 12.06 -2.09 -3.08
C ILE A 17 10.59 -1.80 -2.71
N GLY A 18 9.91 -0.95 -3.49
CA GLY A 18 8.53 -0.57 -3.20
C GLY A 18 7.55 -1.75 -3.23
N GLY A 19 7.72 -2.68 -4.16
CA GLY A 19 6.93 -3.91 -4.23
C GLY A 19 7.20 -4.87 -3.07
N SER A 20 8.46 -4.95 -2.63
CA SER A 20 8.84 -5.72 -1.44
C SER A 20 8.22 -5.13 -0.16
N ILE A 21 8.23 -3.80 -0.02
CA ILE A 21 7.56 -3.09 1.07
C ILE A 21 6.05 -3.34 1.04
N LEU A 22 5.39 -3.19 -0.12
CA LEU A 22 3.96 -3.45 -0.26
C LEU A 22 3.62 -4.88 0.14
N THR A 23 4.41 -5.85 -0.31
CA THR A 23 4.25 -7.26 0.05
C THR A 23 4.34 -7.46 1.57
N GLY A 24 5.35 -6.87 2.22
CA GLY A 24 5.49 -6.92 3.67
C GLY A 24 4.33 -6.28 4.43
N LEU A 25 3.82 -5.14 3.95
CA LEU A 25 2.65 -4.47 4.54
C LEU A 25 1.38 -5.32 4.42
N LEU A 26 1.18 -6.00 3.29
CA LEU A 26 0.04 -6.88 3.05
C LEU A 26 0.10 -8.17 3.87
N GLN A 27 1.30 -8.64 4.22
CA GLN A 27 1.51 -9.85 5.03
C GLN A 27 1.60 -9.57 6.54
N HIS A 28 1.58 -8.30 6.95
CA HIS A 28 1.75 -7.93 8.35
C HIS A 28 0.54 -8.35 9.20
N PRO A 29 0.71 -8.82 10.45
CA PRO A 29 -0.39 -9.25 11.32
C PRO A 29 -1.49 -8.21 11.53
N ASN A 30 -1.12 -6.93 11.45
CA ASN A 30 -2.03 -5.79 11.61
C ASN A 30 -2.56 -5.24 10.28
N VAL A 31 -2.53 -5.98 9.17
CA VAL A 31 -2.96 -5.50 7.85
C VAL A 31 -4.36 -4.88 7.85
N SER A 32 -5.26 -5.37 8.72
CA SER A 32 -6.62 -4.83 8.88
C SER A 32 -6.67 -3.39 9.41
N THR A 33 -5.58 -2.88 10.01
CA THR A 33 -5.48 -1.49 10.44
C THR A 33 -4.88 -0.58 9.37
N PHE A 34 -4.41 -1.13 8.24
CA PHE A 34 -3.74 -0.37 7.19
C PHE A 34 -4.73 0.02 6.08
N LYS A 35 -4.76 1.30 5.73
CA LYS A 35 -5.39 1.80 4.50
C LYS A 35 -4.29 2.24 3.55
N ILE A 36 -3.97 1.39 2.59
CA ILE A 36 -2.85 1.62 1.67
C ILE A 36 -3.39 2.18 0.35
N THR A 37 -2.86 3.33 -0.05
CA THR A 37 -3.06 3.91 -1.38
C THR A 37 -1.71 3.95 -2.07
N ALA A 38 -1.58 3.30 -3.22
CA ALA A 38 -0.36 3.31 -4.00
C ALA A 38 -0.48 4.24 -5.22
N LEU A 39 0.49 5.13 -5.39
CA LEU A 39 0.62 5.89 -6.64
C LEU A 39 1.39 5.04 -7.66
N ILE A 40 0.72 4.66 -8.72
CA ILE A 40 1.29 3.94 -9.86
C ILE A 40 1.38 4.85 -11.08
N ARG A 41 2.36 4.60 -11.96
CA ARG A 41 2.40 5.24 -13.28
C ARG A 41 1.55 4.41 -14.23
N GLY A 42 0.42 4.98 -14.68
CA GLY A 42 -0.47 4.39 -15.66
C GLY A 42 -0.95 5.44 -16.65
N ASP A 43 -1.54 4.99 -17.75
CA ASP A 43 -2.40 5.86 -18.56
C ASP A 43 -3.74 6.01 -17.84
N GLU A 44 -4.47 7.10 -18.04
CA GLU A 44 -5.79 7.32 -17.42
C GLU A 44 -6.79 6.19 -17.73
N ASN A 45 -6.53 5.44 -18.80
CA ASN A 45 -7.31 4.30 -19.26
C ASN A 45 -6.89 2.93 -18.69
N ARG A 46 -5.86 2.87 -17.84
CA ARG A 46 -5.40 1.61 -17.24
C ARG A 46 -6.06 1.41 -15.88
N VAL A 47 -7.06 0.51 -15.89
CA VAL A 47 -7.74 -0.08 -14.72
C VAL A 47 -6.77 -0.86 -13.84
#